data_AF-A0A524PRK2-F1
#
_entry.id   AF-A0A524PRK2-F1
#
_cell.length_a   1.000
_cell.length_b   1.000
_cell.length_c   1.000
_cell.angle_alpha   90.00
_cell.angle_beta   90.00
_cell.angle_gamma   90.00
#
_symmetry.space_group_name_H-M   'P 1'
#
loop_
_entity.id
_entity.type
_entity.pdbx_description
1 polymer ?
#
loop_
_entity_poly.entity_id
_entity_poly.type
_entity_poly.pdbx_seq_one_letter_code
_entity_poly.pdbx_strand_id
1 'polypeptide(L)'
;MDTLLAFEQDPIWGLLLRFLLTLVVLIIIIRFIYYRYTRFRENAFSFIQMGIMIFLVCVLLKTVEIELGVALGLFAIFAILRFRSENLSPRNMVYLFTVIGVSVINSLATFYNPVRGPILINSIIILSLFLLEWIFNERRSGKRNLIEYGKTVITYDRLELLDPQRSEELLTDVSSRTFNKIERVKL
;
A
#
# COMPACT_ATOMS: atom_id res chain seq x y z
N MET A 1 -17.40 8.68 36.46
CA MET A 1 -17.79 8.03 35.19
C MET A 1 -18.48 9.04 34.26
N ASP A 2 -18.83 10.22 34.76
CA ASP A 2 -19.56 11.27 34.05
C ASP A 2 -18.67 12.26 33.28
N THR A 3 -17.37 12.31 33.57
CA THR A 3 -16.40 13.17 32.86
C THR A 3 -16.01 12.63 31.47
N LEU A 4 -16.18 11.33 31.22
CA LEU A 4 -15.92 10.73 29.90
C LEU A 4 -17.05 11.02 28.89
N LEU A 5 -18.28 11.25 29.38
CA LEU A 5 -19.44 11.58 28.56
C LEU A 5 -19.49 13.08 28.20
N ALA A 6 -18.94 13.96 29.05
CA ALA A 6 -18.82 15.39 28.75
C ALA A 6 -17.75 15.69 27.68
N PHE A 7 -16.69 14.87 27.62
CA PHE A 7 -15.70 14.93 26.54
C PHE A 7 -16.30 14.52 25.17
N GLU A 8 -17.36 13.72 25.18
CA GLU A 8 -18.02 13.19 23.98
C GLU A 8 -18.87 14.24 23.23
N GLN A 9 -19.07 15.43 23.81
CA GLN A 9 -19.92 16.49 23.22
C GLN A 9 -19.18 17.53 22.37
N ASP A 10 -17.84 17.61 22.44
CA ASP A 10 -17.08 18.52 21.58
C ASP A 10 -16.81 17.88 20.21
N PRO A 11 -17.32 18.44 19.09
CA PRO A 11 -17.18 17.85 17.76
C PRO A 11 -15.71 17.68 17.32
N ILE A 12 -14.81 18.49 17.87
CA ILE A 12 -13.37 18.44 17.62
C ILE A 12 -12.73 17.19 18.26
N TRP A 13 -13.21 16.76 19.42
CA TRP A 13 -12.63 15.60 20.10
C TRP A 13 -13.01 14.28 19.43
N GLY A 14 -14.28 14.17 19.01
CA GLY A 14 -14.72 13.02 18.20
C GLY A 14 -13.93 12.91 16.89
N LEU A 15 -13.58 14.05 16.28
CA LEU A 15 -12.73 14.09 15.09
C LEU A 15 -11.29 13.66 15.38
N LEU A 16 -10.67 14.19 16.44
CA LEU A 16 -9.32 13.82 16.87
C LEU A 16 -9.20 12.33 17.18
N LEU A 17 -10.18 11.74 17.88
CA LEU A 17 -10.22 10.31 18.15
C LEU A 17 -10.29 9.47 16.88
N ARG A 18 -11.14 9.86 15.91
CA ARG A 18 -11.24 9.17 14.61
C ARG A 18 -9.96 9.30 13.78
N PHE A 19 -9.30 10.45 13.83
CA PHE A 19 -8.01 10.67 13.18
C PHE A 19 -6.93 9.77 13.77
N LEU A 20 -6.83 9.75 15.11
CA LEU A 20 -5.85 8.92 15.82
C LEU A 20 -6.09 7.43 15.56
N LEU A 21 -7.35 7.00 15.51
CA LEU A 21 -7.72 5.63 15.15
C LEU A 21 -7.34 5.30 13.70
N THR A 22 -7.58 6.22 12.77
CA THR A 22 -7.15 6.07 11.37
C THR A 22 -5.63 5.92 11.28
N LEU A 23 -4.86 6.77 11.97
CA LEU A 23 -3.40 6.67 12.03
C LEU A 23 -2.94 5.32 12.56
N VAL A 24 -3.52 4.85 13.66
CA VAL A 24 -3.20 3.54 14.24
C VAL A 24 -3.47 2.42 13.24
N VAL A 25 -4.62 2.44 12.55
CA VAL A 25 -4.97 1.44 11.53
C VAL A 25 -4.00 1.48 10.35
N LEU A 26 -3.67 2.68 9.84
CA LEU A 26 -2.70 2.84 8.75
C LEU A 26 -1.32 2.30 9.16
N ILE A 27 -0.87 2.60 10.38
CA ILE A 27 0.38 2.08 10.91
C ILE A 27 0.32 0.55 11.04
N ILE A 28 -0.78 -0.02 11.50
CA ILE A 28 -0.93 -1.49 11.59
C ILE A 28 -0.83 -2.12 10.20
N ILE A 29 -1.61 -1.62 9.24
CA ILE A 29 -1.62 -2.13 7.86
C ILE A 29 -0.23 -2.00 7.23
N ILE A 30 0.47 -0.89 7.44
CA ILE A 30 1.74 -0.65 6.73
C ILE A 30 2.93 -1.29 7.46
N ARG A 31 2.97 -1.23 8.80
CA ARG A 31 4.08 -1.74 9.61
C ARG A 31 4.01 -3.26 9.79
N PHE A 32 2.83 -3.82 10.07
CA PHE A 32 2.70 -5.26 10.37
C PHE A 32 2.40 -6.08 9.12
N ILE A 33 1.58 -5.55 8.21
CA ILE A 33 1.13 -6.29 7.03
C ILE A 33 2.08 -5.97 5.86
N TYR A 34 2.11 -4.72 5.39
CA TYR A 34 2.92 -4.35 4.22
C TYR A 34 4.43 -4.64 4.40
N TYR A 35 5.04 -4.26 5.52
CA TYR A 35 6.48 -4.47 5.75
C TYR A 35 6.87 -5.94 5.92
N ARG A 36 5.95 -6.79 6.42
CA ARG A 36 6.20 -8.22 6.57
C ARG A 36 6.29 -8.93 5.22
N TYR A 37 5.51 -8.46 4.24
CA TYR A 37 5.32 -9.12 2.95
C TYR A 37 5.93 -8.38 1.75
N THR A 38 6.29 -7.10 1.90
CA THR A 38 6.87 -6.26 0.84
C THR A 38 8.17 -5.63 1.34
N ARG A 39 9.31 -6.05 0.75
CA ARG A 39 10.67 -5.62 1.17
C ARG A 39 11.04 -4.18 0.72
N PHE A 40 10.24 -3.55 -0.14
CA PHE A 40 10.46 -2.18 -0.62
C PHE A 40 9.93 -1.15 0.37
N ARG A 41 10.86 -0.47 1.06
CA ARG A 41 10.57 0.53 2.10
C ARG A 41 10.00 1.85 1.54
N GLU A 42 10.15 2.07 0.25
CA GLU A 42 10.01 3.39 -0.39
C GLU A 42 8.54 3.85 -0.50
N ASN A 43 7.58 2.92 -0.58
CA ASN A 43 6.16 3.26 -0.74
C ASN A 43 5.39 3.42 0.59
N ALA A 44 5.97 3.01 1.71
CA ALA A 44 5.30 3.05 3.01
C ALA A 44 4.97 4.49 3.43
N PHE A 45 5.90 5.42 3.19
CA PHE A 45 5.68 6.84 3.43
C PHE A 45 4.52 7.39 2.59
N SER A 46 4.52 7.11 1.29
CA SER A 46 3.49 7.57 0.35
C SER A 46 2.10 7.09 0.72
N PHE A 47 1.96 5.84 1.19
CA PHE A 47 0.66 5.31 1.61
C PHE A 47 0.16 5.94 2.91
N ILE A 48 1.02 6.10 3.92
CA ILE A 48 0.62 6.80 5.16
C ILE A 48 0.16 8.23 4.83
N GLN A 49 0.95 8.95 4.02
CA GLN A 49 0.66 10.33 3.63
C GLN A 49 -0.63 10.45 2.82
N MET A 50 -0.88 9.53 1.89
CA MET A 50 -2.16 9.49 1.15
C MET A 50 -3.35 9.27 2.08
N GLY A 51 -3.26 8.32 3.02
CA GLY A 51 -4.35 8.06 3.97
C GLY A 51 -4.68 9.28 4.83
N ILE A 52 -3.65 9.95 5.34
CA ILE A 52 -3.80 11.19 6.11
C ILE A 52 -4.49 12.27 5.27
N MET A 53 -4.01 12.51 4.03
CA MET A 53 -4.58 13.54 3.16
C MET A 53 -6.03 13.26 2.80
N ILE A 54 -6.38 12.02 2.53
CA ILE A 54 -7.75 11.64 2.18
C ILE A 54 -8.68 11.81 3.36
N PHE A 55 -8.27 11.39 4.56
CA PHE A 55 -9.06 11.63 5.76
C PHE A 55 -9.34 13.13 5.95
N LEU A 56 -8.31 13.97 5.87
CA LEU A 56 -8.46 15.41 6.03
C LEU A 56 -9.37 16.05 4.96
N VAL A 57 -9.20 15.67 3.68
CA VAL A 57 -10.05 16.15 2.59
C VAL A 57 -11.50 15.73 2.79
N CYS A 58 -11.76 14.48 3.17
CA CYS A 58 -13.12 14.00 3.42
C CYS A 58 -13.78 14.70 4.63
N VAL A 59 -13.02 15.04 5.67
CA VAL A 59 -13.53 15.81 6.82
C VAL A 59 -13.92 17.22 6.39
N LEU A 60 -13.06 17.88 5.60
CA LEU A 60 -13.32 19.23 5.08
C LEU A 60 -14.54 19.26 4.15
N LEU A 61 -14.73 18.22 3.34
CA LEU A 61 -15.83 18.11 2.39
C LEU A 61 -17.14 17.62 3.02
N LYS A 62 -17.16 17.27 4.32
CA LYS A 62 -18.35 16.75 5.00
C LYS A 62 -19.55 17.71 4.95
N THR A 63 -19.32 18.99 4.70
CA THR A 63 -20.34 20.05 4.61
C THR A 63 -21.01 20.16 3.24
N VAL A 64 -20.54 19.42 2.22
CA VAL A 64 -21.06 19.44 0.84
C VAL A 64 -21.79 18.12 0.59
N GLU A 65 -22.83 18.05 -0.25
CA GLU A 65 -23.53 16.79 -0.60
C GLU A 65 -22.52 15.75 -1.16
N ILE A 66 -22.09 14.85 -0.28
CA ILE A 66 -20.86 14.05 -0.42
C ILE A 66 -20.99 12.93 -1.45
N GLU A 67 -22.21 12.45 -1.70
CA GLU A 67 -22.45 11.23 -2.46
C GLU A 67 -21.95 11.33 -3.90
N LEU A 68 -22.19 12.47 -4.57
CA LEU A 68 -21.71 12.69 -5.94
C LEU A 68 -20.22 13.02 -6.00
N GLY A 69 -19.71 13.79 -5.02
CA GLY A 69 -18.32 14.21 -4.94
C GLY A 69 -17.34 13.06 -4.69
N VAL A 70 -17.72 12.08 -3.87
CA VAL A 70 -16.90 10.88 -3.61
C VAL A 70 -16.82 9.98 -4.83
N ALA A 71 -17.94 9.77 -5.54
CA ALA A 71 -17.95 8.98 -6.77
C ALA A 71 -17.04 9.59 -7.85
N LEU A 72 -17.13 10.92 -8.04
CA LEU A 72 -16.27 11.66 -8.97
C LEU A 72 -14.79 11.65 -8.55
N GLY A 73 -14.51 11.84 -7.26
CA GLY A 73 -13.14 11.82 -6.72
C GLY A 73 -12.47 10.45 -6.86
N LEU A 74 -13.21 9.37 -6.61
CA LEU A 74 -12.69 8.01 -6.76
C LEU A 74 -12.37 7.70 -8.23
N PHE A 75 -13.24 8.13 -9.17
CA PHE A 75 -12.98 7.99 -10.60
C PHE A 75 -11.74 8.78 -11.06
N ALA A 76 -11.55 10.00 -10.55
CA ALA A 76 -10.37 10.81 -10.83
C ALA A 76 -9.07 10.15 -10.32
N ILE A 77 -9.10 9.57 -9.11
CA ILE A 77 -7.97 8.81 -8.56
C ILE A 77 -7.66 7.60 -9.45
N PHE A 78 -8.67 6.85 -9.89
CA PHE A 78 -8.47 5.73 -10.82
C PHE A 78 -7.86 6.16 -12.16
N ALA A 79 -8.30 7.30 -12.71
CA ALA A 79 -7.72 7.86 -13.94
C ALA A 79 -6.24 8.19 -13.75
N ILE A 80 -5.88 8.92 -12.68
CA ILE A 80 -4.49 9.28 -12.36
C ILE A 80 -3.63 8.04 -12.15
N LEU A 81 -4.14 7.05 -11.39
CA LEU A 81 -3.41 5.80 -11.12
C LEU A 81 -3.18 4.97 -12.39
N ARG A 82 -4.11 4.99 -13.34
CA ARG A 82 -3.98 4.30 -14.64
C ARG A 82 -2.93 4.95 -15.55
N PHE A 83 -2.76 6.27 -15.47
CA PHE A 83 -1.84 7.02 -16.33
C PHE A 83 -0.44 7.24 -15.73
N ARG A 84 -0.15 6.71 -14.54
CA ARG A 84 1.19 6.82 -13.95
C ARG A 84 2.20 5.94 -14.70
N SER A 85 3.36 6.49 -15.01
CA SER A 85 4.44 5.85 -15.79
C SER A 85 5.14 4.70 -15.08
N GLU A 86 5.06 4.63 -13.75
CA GLU A 86 5.55 3.50 -12.96
C GLU A 86 4.48 2.41 -12.80
N ASN A 87 4.79 1.22 -13.31
CA ASN A 87 3.96 0.03 -13.11
C ASN A 87 3.93 -0.36 -11.61
N LEU A 88 2.91 0.12 -10.89
CA LEU A 88 2.60 -0.38 -9.55
C LEU A 88 2.30 -1.87 -9.63
N SER A 89 2.92 -2.66 -8.74
CA SER A 89 2.52 -4.06 -8.61
C SER A 89 1.03 -4.14 -8.22
N PRO A 90 0.26 -5.13 -8.72
CA PRO A 90 -1.15 -5.29 -8.35
C PRO A 90 -1.37 -5.33 -6.83
N ARG A 91 -0.39 -5.83 -6.06
CA ARG A 91 -0.41 -5.82 -4.59
C ARG A 91 -0.35 -4.40 -4.02
N ASN A 92 0.54 -3.55 -4.53
CA ASN A 92 0.64 -2.15 -4.08
C ASN A 92 -0.66 -1.37 -4.37
N MET A 93 -1.34 -1.66 -5.47
CA MET A 93 -2.64 -1.04 -5.77
C MET A 93 -3.70 -1.44 -4.74
N VAL A 94 -3.79 -2.72 -4.38
CA VAL A 94 -4.74 -3.19 -3.33
C VAL A 94 -4.52 -2.45 -2.02
N TYR A 95 -3.26 -2.32 -1.57
CA TYR A 95 -2.94 -1.57 -0.35
C TYR A 95 -3.33 -0.10 -0.44
N LEU A 96 -3.06 0.53 -1.58
CA LEU A 96 -3.46 1.91 -1.81
C LEU A 96 -4.98 2.05 -1.73
N PHE A 97 -5.76 1.17 -2.37
CA PHE A 97 -7.22 1.19 -2.27
C PHE A 97 -7.73 0.96 -0.85
N THR A 98 -7.12 0.05 -0.10
CA THR A 98 -7.49 -0.17 1.31
C THR A 98 -7.24 1.09 2.14
N VAL A 99 -6.09 1.73 1.97
CA VAL A 99 -5.75 2.97 2.69
C VAL A 99 -6.74 4.09 2.36
N ILE A 100 -7.07 4.27 1.08
CA ILE A 100 -8.11 5.22 0.64
C ILE A 100 -9.44 4.90 1.32
N GLY A 101 -9.91 3.66 1.21
CA GLY A 101 -11.20 3.22 1.73
C GLY A 101 -11.32 3.40 3.25
N VAL A 102 -10.31 2.99 4.01
CA VAL A 102 -10.25 3.19 5.47
C VAL A 102 -10.35 4.67 5.83
N SER A 103 -9.63 5.52 5.10
CA SER A 103 -9.59 6.97 5.37
C SER A 103 -10.93 7.63 5.09
N VAL A 104 -11.59 7.26 3.98
CA VAL A 104 -12.93 7.74 3.61
C VAL A 104 -13.97 7.26 4.64
N ILE A 105 -13.97 5.97 4.98
CA ILE A 105 -14.92 5.40 5.94
C ILE A 105 -14.78 6.07 7.31
N ASN A 106 -13.56 6.20 7.83
CA ASN A 106 -13.36 6.79 9.16
C ASN A 106 -13.70 8.28 9.19
N SER A 107 -13.55 8.98 8.07
CA SER A 107 -13.91 10.38 7.94
C SER A 107 -15.43 10.60 7.84
N LEU A 108 -16.13 9.79 7.04
CA LEU A 108 -17.51 10.06 6.65
C LEU A 108 -18.53 9.32 7.51
N ALA A 109 -18.18 8.15 8.03
CA ALA A 109 -19.14 7.32 8.73
C ALA A 109 -19.63 8.00 10.02
N THR A 110 -20.95 8.06 10.16
CA THR A 110 -21.62 8.63 11.33
C THR A 110 -22.22 7.48 12.12
N PHE A 111 -21.51 7.07 13.17
CA PHE A 111 -21.95 6.01 14.07
C PHE A 111 -22.53 6.60 15.36
N TYR A 112 -23.54 5.91 15.93
CA TYR A 112 -24.16 6.29 17.21
C TYR A 112 -23.12 6.41 18.34
N ASN A 113 -22.12 5.53 18.36
CA ASN A 113 -20.95 5.66 19.21
C ASN A 113 -19.71 5.93 18.35
N PRO A 114 -18.98 7.04 18.58
CA PRO A 114 -17.87 7.48 17.73
C PRO A 114 -16.66 6.54 17.74
N VAL A 115 -16.59 5.60 18.69
CA VAL A 115 -15.45 4.69 18.88
C VAL A 115 -15.82 3.26 18.46
N ARG A 116 -16.96 2.74 18.91
CA ARG A 116 -17.31 1.32 18.68
C ARG A 116 -17.55 0.97 17.21
N GLY A 117 -18.24 1.85 16.48
CA GLY A 117 -18.55 1.63 15.06
C GLY A 117 -17.30 1.54 14.18
N PRO A 118 -16.40 2.55 14.22
CA PRO A 118 -15.16 2.51 13.44
C PRO A 118 -14.27 1.32 13.79
N ILE A 119 -14.14 0.95 15.08
CA ILE A 119 -13.32 -0.20 15.49
C ILE A 119 -13.77 -1.48 14.79
N LEU A 120 -15.08 -1.74 14.73
CA LEU A 120 -15.60 -2.95 14.12
C LEU A 120 -15.31 -3.01 12.62
N ILE A 121 -15.57 -1.92 11.88
CA ILE A 121 -15.30 -1.88 10.44
C ILE A 121 -13.80 -2.00 10.15
N ASN A 122 -12.95 -1.25 10.86
CA ASN A 122 -11.50 -1.34 10.67
C ASN A 122 -10.97 -2.74 11.00
N SER A 123 -11.52 -3.40 12.03
CA SER A 123 -11.16 -4.78 12.38
C SER A 123 -11.49 -5.76 11.25
N ILE A 124 -12.66 -5.61 10.62
CA ILE A 124 -13.06 -6.44 9.47
C ILE A 124 -12.12 -6.22 8.28
N ILE A 125 -11.78 -4.96 7.96
CA ILE A 125 -10.86 -4.62 6.87
C ILE A 125 -9.48 -5.25 7.12
N ILE A 126 -8.92 -5.06 8.32
CA ILE A 126 -7.62 -5.64 8.70
C ILE A 126 -7.67 -7.16 8.62
N LEU A 127 -8.71 -7.79 9.17
CA LEU A 127 -8.87 -9.24 9.16
C LEU A 127 -8.94 -9.77 7.74
N SER A 128 -9.70 -9.12 6.85
CA SER A 128 -9.80 -9.51 5.44
C SER A 128 -8.44 -9.47 4.74
N LEU A 129 -7.68 -8.37 4.91
CA LEU A 129 -6.36 -8.20 4.32
C LEU A 129 -5.40 -9.29 4.81
N PHE A 130 -5.43 -9.54 6.12
CA PHE A 130 -4.61 -10.56 6.76
C PHE A 130 -4.97 -11.97 6.25
N LEU A 131 -6.25 -12.31 6.14
CA LEU A 131 -6.70 -13.61 5.65
C LEU A 131 -6.29 -13.84 4.19
N LEU A 132 -6.51 -12.82 3.34
CA LEU A 132 -6.12 -12.86 1.94
C LEU A 132 -4.62 -13.05 1.80
N GLU A 133 -3.82 -12.29 2.55
CA GLU A 133 -2.37 -12.45 2.47
C GLU A 133 -1.90 -13.78 3.03
N TRP A 134 -2.47 -14.28 4.13
CA TRP A 134 -2.14 -15.60 4.66
C TRP A 134 -2.37 -16.69 3.61
N ILE A 135 -3.58 -16.79 3.06
CA ILE A 135 -3.97 -17.83 2.08
C ILE A 135 -3.10 -17.76 0.81
N PHE A 136 -2.83 -16.56 0.30
CA PHE A 136 -2.07 -16.39 -0.94
C PHE A 136 -0.54 -16.43 -0.76
N ASN A 137 -0.03 -16.17 0.45
CA ASN A 137 1.40 -16.20 0.74
C ASN A 137 1.92 -17.64 0.92
N GLU A 138 1.13 -18.53 1.53
CA GLU A 138 1.49 -19.95 1.72
C GLU A 138 1.72 -20.67 0.38
N ARG A 139 0.88 -20.38 -0.63
CA ARG A 139 1.00 -20.97 -1.98
C ARG A 139 2.20 -20.44 -2.79
N ARG A 140 2.83 -19.35 -2.35
CA ARG A 140 3.95 -18.69 -3.06
C ARG A 140 5.32 -18.96 -2.43
N SER A 141 5.38 -19.36 -1.16
CA SER A 141 6.63 -19.68 -0.44
C SER A 141 7.42 -20.81 -1.12
N GLY A 142 6.73 -21.78 -1.73
CA GLY A 142 7.37 -22.86 -2.50
C GLY A 142 8.02 -22.44 -3.84
N LYS A 143 7.80 -21.21 -4.33
CA LYS A 143 8.27 -20.79 -5.69
C LYS A 143 9.03 -19.47 -5.73
N ARG A 144 9.17 -18.73 -4.62
CA ARG A 144 9.72 -17.34 -4.62
C ARG A 144 11.03 -17.10 -3.87
N ASN A 145 11.54 -18.05 -3.09
CA ASN A 145 12.85 -17.87 -2.44
C ASN A 145 14.06 -17.89 -3.40
N LEU A 146 13.85 -18.07 -4.72
CA LEU A 146 14.92 -18.21 -5.71
C LEU A 146 15.03 -17.08 -6.75
N ILE A 147 14.13 -16.10 -6.83
CA ILE A 147 14.06 -15.22 -8.03
C ILE A 147 14.25 -13.72 -7.74
N GLU A 148 14.38 -13.30 -6.49
CA GLU A 148 14.49 -11.87 -6.15
C GLU A 148 15.90 -11.45 -5.70
N TYR A 149 16.94 -12.08 -6.24
CA TYR A 149 18.29 -11.50 -6.26
C TYR A 149 18.35 -10.50 -7.42
N GLY A 150 18.32 -9.21 -7.06
CA GLY A 150 18.70 -8.04 -7.88
C GLY A 150 18.57 -8.16 -9.39
N LYS A 151 17.38 -7.86 -9.93
CA LYS A 151 17.23 -7.64 -11.37
C LYS A 151 17.80 -6.26 -11.73
N THR A 152 19.12 -6.17 -11.85
CA THR A 152 19.80 -4.95 -12.29
C THR A 152 19.78 -4.91 -13.81
N VAL A 153 19.14 -3.89 -14.38
CA VAL A 153 19.18 -3.64 -15.83
C VAL A 153 20.49 -2.93 -16.12
N ILE A 154 21.41 -3.63 -16.77
CA ILE A 154 22.71 -3.09 -17.18
C ILE A 154 22.63 -2.83 -18.69
N THR A 155 22.96 -1.61 -19.11
CA THR A 155 23.16 -1.31 -20.53
C THR A 155 24.46 -1.98 -20.96
N TYR A 156 24.35 -2.99 -21.82
CA TYR A 156 25.48 -3.82 -22.23
C TYR A 156 26.01 -3.38 -23.60
N ASP A 157 27.28 -2.97 -23.62
CA ASP A 157 27.88 -2.35 -24.81
C ASP A 157 28.38 -3.37 -25.85
N ARG A 158 28.60 -4.65 -25.47
CA ARG A 158 29.10 -5.69 -26.38
C ARG A 158 27.97 -6.55 -26.96
N LEU A 159 27.35 -6.05 -28.02
CA LEU A 159 26.25 -6.75 -28.71
C LEU A 159 26.65 -8.13 -29.26
N GLU A 160 27.93 -8.37 -29.54
CA GLU A 160 28.49 -9.62 -30.08
C GLU A 160 28.38 -10.82 -29.13
N LEU A 161 28.21 -10.56 -27.83
CA LEU A 161 28.12 -11.59 -26.79
C LEU A 161 26.66 -11.91 -26.41
N LEU A 162 25.68 -11.23 -27.03
CA LEU A 162 24.25 -11.48 -26.84
C LEU A 162 23.76 -12.72 -27.59
N ASP A 163 24.63 -13.41 -28.32
CA ASP A 163 24.29 -14.66 -28.99
C ASP A 163 24.05 -15.77 -27.95
N PRO A 164 22.93 -16.52 -28.03
CA PRO A 164 22.65 -17.66 -27.15
C PRO A 164 23.80 -18.67 -27.03
N GLN A 165 24.62 -18.82 -28.08
CA GLN A 165 25.74 -19.75 -28.12
C GLN A 165 26.95 -19.31 -27.27
N ARG A 166 27.03 -18.02 -26.90
CA ARG A 166 28.14 -17.43 -26.12
C ARG A 166 27.74 -17.04 -24.70
N SER A 167 26.69 -17.68 -24.17
CA SER A 167 26.14 -17.39 -22.84
C SER A 167 27.14 -17.56 -21.70
N GLU A 168 28.10 -18.48 -21.77
CA GLU A 168 29.15 -18.65 -20.76
C GLU A 168 30.16 -17.48 -20.75
N GLU A 169 30.54 -16.98 -21.93
CA GLU A 169 31.44 -15.82 -22.06
C GLU A 169 30.75 -14.55 -21.55
N LEU A 170 29.46 -14.38 -21.85
CA LEU A 170 28.65 -13.28 -21.35
C LEU A 170 28.51 -13.31 -19.83
N LEU A 171 28.26 -14.49 -19.23
CA LEU A 171 28.19 -14.62 -17.77
C LEU A 171 29.52 -14.26 -17.09
N THR A 172 30.64 -14.64 -17.70
CA THR A 172 31.98 -14.35 -17.19
C THR A 172 32.31 -12.85 -17.25
N ASP A 173 32.04 -12.19 -18.39
CA ASP A 173 32.27 -10.76 -18.55
C ASP A 173 31.38 -9.93 -17.62
N VAL A 174 30.08 -10.25 -17.54
CA VAL A 174 29.17 -9.51 -16.65
C VAL A 174 29.50 -9.79 -15.17
N SER A 175 29.86 -11.02 -14.80
CA SER A 175 30.30 -11.32 -13.42
C SER A 175 31.58 -10.56 -13.04
N SER A 176 32.52 -10.39 -13.98
CA SER A 176 33.76 -9.66 -13.73
C SER A 176 33.53 -8.16 -13.53
N ARG A 177 32.59 -7.56 -14.27
CA ARG A 177 32.27 -6.13 -14.22
C ARG A 177 31.39 -5.73 -13.05
N THR A 178 30.46 -6.62 -12.68
CA THR A 178 29.50 -6.34 -11.60
C THR A 178 30.01 -6.77 -10.22
N PHE A 179 31.20 -7.38 -10.14
CA PHE A 179 31.81 -7.98 -8.94
C PHE A 179 30.87 -8.93 -8.17
N ASN A 180 29.84 -9.45 -8.85
CA ASN A 180 28.79 -10.29 -8.29
C ASN A 180 28.68 -11.55 -9.15
N LYS A 181 28.53 -12.70 -8.51
CA LYS A 181 28.34 -13.98 -9.19
C LYS A 181 26.92 -14.01 -9.78
N ILE A 182 26.81 -13.97 -11.10
CA ILE A 182 25.52 -13.96 -11.81
C ILE A 182 25.16 -15.39 -12.19
N GLU A 183 24.01 -15.87 -11.70
CA GLU A 183 23.55 -17.24 -11.97
C GLU A 183 22.76 -17.38 -13.27
N ARG A 184 22.12 -16.29 -13.74
CA ARG A 184 21.26 -16.34 -14.93
C ARG A 184 21.08 -14.97 -15.57
N VAL A 185 21.32 -14.89 -16.88
CA VAL A 185 21.00 -13.72 -17.70
C VAL A 185 19.78 -14.01 -18.54
N LYS A 186 18.85 -13.06 -18.60
CA LYS A 186 17.69 -13.09 -19.50
C LYS A 186 17.79 -11.88 -20.43
N LEU A 187 18.12 -12.14 -21.68
CA LEU A 187 18.18 -11.18 -22.78
C LEU A 187 16.78 -10.74 -23.19
#